data_AF-A0A831W6M2-F1
#
_entry.id   AF-A0A831W6M2-F1
#
_cell.length_a   1.000
_cell.length_b   1.000
_cell.length_c   1.000
_cell.angle_alpha   90.00
_cell.angle_beta   90.00
_cell.angle_gamma   90.00
#
_symmetry.space_group_name_H-M   'P 1'
#
loop_
_entity.id
_entity.type
_entity.pdbx_description
1 polymer ?
#
loop_
_entity_poly.entity_id
_entity_poly.type
_entity_poly.pdbx_seq_one_letter_code
_entity_poly.pdbx_strand_id
1 'polypeptide(L)' 'MTEQRWRQRLENFTRAMAQLRSACQQERYSELERAGLIQMFEFSLELAWKTLKDWLAEEGYRVVTPRETIRQ' A
#
# COMPACT_ATOMS: atom_id res chain seq x y z
N MET A 1 2.51 10.38 -23.96
CA MET A 1 2.58 9.03 -23.39
C MET A 1 1.96 9.08 -22.02
N THR A 2 0.81 8.45 -21.84
CA THR A 2 0.04 8.52 -20.59
C THR A 2 0.85 7.83 -19.50
N GLU A 3 1.20 8.57 -18.46
CA GLU A 3 1.81 8.00 -17.26
C GLU A 3 0.90 6.89 -16.72
N GLN A 4 1.43 5.68 -16.58
CA GLN A 4 0.65 4.52 -16.13
C GLN A 4 0.28 4.71 -14.66
N ARG A 5 -1.02 4.77 -14.37
CA ARG A 5 -1.59 5.06 -13.03
C ARG A 5 -1.01 4.20 -11.91
N TRP A 6 -0.68 2.94 -12.19
CA TRP A 6 -0.07 2.06 -11.19
C TRP A 6 1.34 2.52 -10.79
N ARG A 7 2.10 3.19 -11.65
CA ARG A 7 3.44 3.73 -11.33
C ARG A 7 3.35 4.84 -10.30
N GLN A 8 2.43 5.79 -10.49
CA GLN A 8 2.18 6.84 -9.49
C GLN A 8 1.72 6.25 -8.15
N ARG A 9 0.90 5.18 -8.17
CA ARG A 9 0.48 4.49 -6.96
C ARG A 9 1.61 3.71 -6.30
N LEU A 10 2.51 3.12 -7.09
CA LEU A 10 3.70 2.45 -6.60
C LEU A 10 4.64 3.44 -5.88
N GLU A 11 4.80 4.65 -6.40
CA GLU A 11 5.56 5.70 -5.70
C GLU A 11 4.94 6.05 -4.35
N ASN A 12 3.61 6.24 -4.32
CA ASN A 12 2.88 6.54 -3.08
C ASN A 12 2.99 5.39 -2.07
N PHE A 13 2.81 4.15 -2.53
CA PHE A 13 2.98 2.95 -1.71
C PHE A 13 4.41 2.84 -1.16
N THR A 14 5.42 3.10 -1.99
CA THR A 14 6.84 3.04 -1.58
C THR A 14 7.14 4.06 -0.48
N ARG A 15 6.64 5.30 -0.62
CA ARG A 15 6.79 6.35 0.40
C ARG A 15 6.07 5.99 1.71
N ALA A 16 4.84 5.48 1.62
CA ALA A 16 4.07 5.01 2.77
C ALA A 16 4.79 3.87 3.51
N MET A 17 5.31 2.89 2.76
CA MET A 17 6.03 1.76 3.31
C MET A 17 7.36 2.17 3.96
N ALA A 18 8.07 3.15 3.41
CA ALA A 18 9.28 3.69 4.03
C ALA A 18 8.98 4.35 5.38
N GLN A 19 7.91 5.15 5.46
CA GLN A 19 7.46 5.78 6.72
C GLN A 19 7.05 4.72 7.75
N LEU A 20 6.25 3.73 7.35
CA LEU A 20 5.85 2.63 8.23
C LEU A 20 7.05 1.84 8.75
N ARG A 21 8.04 1.51 7.89
CA ARG A 21 9.28 0.85 8.32
C ARG A 21 10.04 1.68 9.34
N SER A 22 10.17 2.99 9.11
CA SER A 22 10.82 3.89 10.05
C SER A 22 10.07 3.94 11.38
N ALA A 23 8.74 4.02 11.35
CA ALA A 23 7.92 4.04 12.56
C ALA A 23 8.03 2.72 13.35
N CYS A 24 8.15 1.57 12.67
CA CYS A 24 8.35 0.25 13.29
C CYS A 24 9.71 0.06 13.99
N GLN A 25 10.69 0.95 13.79
CA GLN A 25 12.01 0.84 14.43
C GLN A 25 12.02 1.33 15.89
N GLN A 26 10.93 1.95 16.35
CA GLN A 26 10.81 2.49 17.69
C GLN A 26 10.57 1.35 18.71
N GLU A 27 11.31 1.36 19.83
CA GLU A 27 11.22 0.31 20.85
C GLU A 27 9.96 0.41 21.73
N ARG A 28 9.38 1.62 21.86
CA ARG A 28 8.24 1.90 22.74
C ARG A 28 7.31 2.93 22.12
N TYR A 29 6.01 2.68 22.20
CA TYR A 29 4.98 3.57 21.67
C TYR A 29 4.04 4.03 22.79
N SER A 30 3.65 5.29 22.75
CA SER A 30 2.42 5.77 23.40
C SER A 30 1.18 5.19 22.72
N GLU A 31 0.03 5.29 23.38
CA GLU A 31 -1.25 4.84 22.82
C GLU A 31 -1.59 5.56 21.51
N LEU A 32 -1.28 6.86 21.41
CA LEU A 32 -1.52 7.65 20.19
C LEU A 32 -0.61 7.19 19.05
N GLU A 33 0.68 6.96 19.32
CA GLU A 33 1.61 6.47 18.31
C GLU A 33 1.25 5.05 17.84
N ARG A 34 0.77 4.19 18.74
CA ARG A 34 0.27 2.86 18.40
C ARG A 34 -0.94 2.95 17.46
N ALA A 35 -1.89 3.84 17.74
CA ALA A 35 -3.03 4.08 16.85
C ALA A 35 -2.56 4.61 15.48
N GLY A 36 -1.59 5.53 15.46
CA GLY A 36 -0.95 6.02 14.24
C GLY A 36 -0.28 4.89 13.44
N LEU A 37 0.42 3.97 14.11
CA LEU A 37 1.08 2.83 13.47
C LEU A 37 0.07 1.88 12.80
N ILE A 38 -1.04 1.59 13.48
CA ILE A 38 -2.14 0.79 12.92
C ILE A 38 -2.72 1.48 11.69
N GLN A 39 -3.00 2.78 11.78
CA GLN A 39 -3.53 3.53 10.64
C GLN A 39 -2.55 3.55 9.46
N MET A 40 -1.26 3.69 9.73
CA MET A 40 -0.18 3.61 8.73
C MET A 40 -0.13 2.27 8.03
N PHE A 41 -0.29 1.19 8.79
CA PHE A 41 -0.40 -0.16 8.24
C PHE A 41 -1.62 -0.30 7.33
N GLU A 42 -2.80 0.12 7.78
CA GLU A 42 -4.05 0.01 7.01
C GLU A 42 -3.98 0.75 5.67
N PHE A 43 -3.56 2.02 5.66
CA PHE A 43 -3.48 2.76 4.39
C PHE A 43 -2.34 2.25 3.51
N SER A 44 -1.24 1.75 4.08
CA SER A 44 -0.15 1.14 3.29
C SER A 44 -0.62 -0.13 2.59
N LEU A 45 -1.39 -0.97 3.28
CA LEU A 45 -2.02 -2.15 2.69
C LEU A 45 -3.03 -1.76 1.61
N GLU A 46 -3.80 -0.69 1.84
CA GLU A 46 -4.74 -0.16 0.86
C GLU A 46 -4.05 0.30 -0.43
N LEU A 47 -2.94 1.04 -0.31
CA LEU A 47 -2.12 1.45 -1.43
C LEU A 47 -1.52 0.25 -2.17
N ALA A 48 -1.06 -0.77 -1.45
CA ALA A 48 -0.47 -1.97 -2.02
C ALA A 48 -1.46 -2.70 -2.95
N TRP A 49 -2.64 -3.07 -2.46
CA TRP A 49 -3.60 -3.82 -3.28
C TRP A 49 -4.18 -2.95 -4.41
N LYS A 50 -4.33 -1.64 -4.21
CA LYS A 50 -4.74 -0.73 -5.29
C LYS A 50 -3.69 -0.61 -6.40
N THR A 51 -2.41 -0.64 -6.05
CA THR A 51 -1.29 -0.64 -7.00
C THR A 51 -1.29 -1.95 -7.79
N LEU A 52 -1.37 -3.09 -7.10
CA LEU A 52 -1.41 -4.42 -7.72
C LEU A 52 -2.63 -4.58 -8.63
N LYS A 53 -3.80 -4.10 -8.21
CA LYS A 53 -5.00 -4.15 -9.05
C LYS A 53 -4.81 -3.39 -10.36
N ASP A 54 -4.27 -2.17 -10.30
CA ASP A 54 -4.07 -1.34 -11.49
C ASP A 54 -3.00 -1.97 -12.40
N TRP A 55 -1.96 -2.60 -11.85
CA TRP A 55 -0.95 -3.34 -12.62
C TRP A 55 -1.54 -4.61 -13.27
N LEU A 56 -2.25 -5.44 -12.51
CA LEU A 56 -2.93 -6.64 -13.01
C LEU A 56 -3.93 -6.33 -14.13
N ALA A 57 -4.61 -5.17 -14.05
CA ALA A 57 -5.49 -4.71 -15.12
C ALA A 57 -4.75 -4.40 -16.43
N GLU A 58 -3.50 -3.90 -16.37
CA GLU A 58 -2.66 -3.72 -17.56
C GLU A 58 -2.19 -5.06 -18.14
N GLU A 59 -1.93 -6.06 -17.29
CA GLU A 59 -1.61 -7.43 -17.69
C GLU A 59 -2.83 -8.23 -18.18
N GLY A 60 -4.02 -7.62 -18.22
CA GLY A 60 -5.26 -8.22 -18.75
C GLY A 60 -6.12 -8.97 -17.73
N TYR A 61 -5.75 -8.97 -16.46
CA TYR A 61 -6.55 -9.56 -15.39
C TYR A 61 -7.67 -8.62 -14.92
N ARG A 62 -8.79 -9.17 -14.50
CA ARG A 62 -9.88 -8.41 -13.86
C ARG A 62 -10.06 -8.89 -12.42
N VAL A 63 -9.53 -8.11 -11.48
CA VAL A 63 -9.69 -8.33 -10.04
C VAL A 63 -10.39 -7.14 -9.42
N VAL A 64 -11.31 -7.39 -8.48
CA VAL A 64 -12.16 -6.34 -7.90
C VAL A 64 -11.87 -6.16 -6.41
N THR A 65 -11.56 -7.26 -5.72
CA THR A 65 -11.34 -7.25 -4.27
C THR A 65 -9.85 -7.28 -3.90
N PRO A 66 -9.47 -6.78 -2.69
CA PRO A 66 -8.10 -6.92 -2.19
C PRO A 66 -7.65 -8.38 -2.15
N ARG A 67 -8.55 -9.28 -1.71
CA ARG A 67 -8.26 -10.72 -1.61
C ARG A 67 -7.98 -11.36 -2.97
N GLU A 68 -8.78 -11.05 -3.99
CA GLU A 68 -8.54 -11.53 -5.36
C GLU A 68 -7.21 -10.99 -5.88
N THR A 69 -6.98 -9.69 -5.69
CA THR A 69 -5.77 -9.01 -6.16
C THR A 69 -4.50 -9.64 -5.59
N ILE A 70 -4.48 -9.94 -4.28
CA ILE A 70 -3.33 -10.51 -3.59
C ILE A 70 -3.13 -12.00 -3.93
N ARG A 71 -4.17 -12.70 -4.39
CA ARG A 71 -4.14 -14.14 -4.68
C ARG A 71 -3.66 -14.47 -6.10
N GLN A 72 -3.72 -13.53 -7.04
CA GLN A 72 -3.20 -13.73 -8.39
C GLN A 72 -1.69 -13.96 -8.37
#